data_AF-A0A9Q3I5X6-F1
#
_entry.id   AF-A0A9Q3I5X6-F1
#
_cell.length_a   1.000
_cell.length_b   1.000
_cell.length_c   1.000
_cell.angle_alpha   90.00
_cell.angle_beta   90.00
_cell.angle_gamma   90.00
#
_symmetry.space_group_name_H-M   'P 1'
#
loop_
_entity.id
_entity.type
_entity.pdbx_description
1 polymer ?
#
loop_
_entity_poly.entity_id
_entity_poly.type
_entity_poly.pdbx_seq_one_letter_code
_entity_poly.pdbx_strand_id
1 'polypeptide(L)'
;MKDAPPDFKYTKEAFYVHFKLLWGMLTPSALPTAPDKQLLKELYQRFSSAKEVQTVAQNSQSVKLIRKAQVQTLWDAHFGKSKIGKNIINMQDFYTTYIHSICEKLGICIWAPDLQEAPDSLYNETCRIAALMTFQQIACSGSYQ
;
A
#
# COMPACT_ATOMS: atom_id res chain seq x y z
N MET A 1 -10.67 16.56 -19.87
CA MET A 1 -11.23 15.78 -18.74
C MET A 1 -12.69 16.17 -18.58
N LYS A 2 -13.64 15.44 -19.18
CA LYS A 2 -15.08 15.73 -19.06
C LYS A 2 -15.99 14.53 -18.71
N ASP A 3 -15.44 13.32 -18.57
CA ASP A 3 -16.24 12.11 -18.31
C ASP A 3 -15.80 11.38 -17.02
N ALA A 4 -15.63 12.11 -15.93
CA ALA A 4 -15.36 11.50 -14.64
C ALA A 4 -16.68 11.33 -13.86
N PRO A 5 -16.92 10.19 -13.20
CA PRO A 5 -18.12 9.99 -12.40
C PRO A 5 -18.19 11.02 -11.25
N PRO A 6 -19.39 11.32 -10.73
CA PRO A 6 -19.62 12.39 -9.74
C PRO A 6 -18.67 12.31 -8.53
N ASP A 7 -18.36 11.09 -8.07
CA ASP A 7 -17.54 10.85 -6.88
C ASP A 7 -16.04 10.77 -7.16
N PHE A 8 -15.60 10.98 -8.42
CA PHE A 8 -14.20 10.85 -8.81
C PHE A 8 -13.26 11.70 -7.95
N LYS A 9 -13.67 12.93 -7.64
CA LYS A 9 -12.87 13.83 -6.79
C LYS A 9 -12.67 13.25 -5.39
N TYR A 10 -13.73 12.71 -4.81
CA TYR A 10 -13.69 12.09 -3.49
C TYR A 10 -12.82 10.83 -3.49
N THR A 11 -13.02 9.93 -4.46
CA THR A 11 -12.20 8.72 -4.60
C THR A 11 -10.72 9.07 -4.80
N LYS A 12 -10.43 10.08 -5.62
CA LYS A 12 -9.06 10.57 -5.83
C LYS A 12 -8.43 11.06 -4.52
N GLU A 13 -9.14 11.88 -3.75
CA GLU A 13 -8.67 12.39 -2.46
C GLU A 13 -8.46 11.27 -1.43
N ALA A 14 -9.40 10.33 -1.32
CA ALA A 14 -9.27 9.15 -0.48
C ALA A 14 -8.06 8.28 -0.88
N PHE A 15 -7.82 8.11 -2.18
CA PHE A 15 -6.69 7.34 -2.69
C PHE A 15 -5.34 8.01 -2.40
N TYR A 16 -5.26 9.35 -2.50
CA TYR A 16 -4.05 10.09 -2.08
C TYR A 16 -3.78 9.94 -0.59
N VAL A 17 -4.82 9.97 0.23
CA VAL A 17 -4.71 9.74 1.67
C VAL A 17 -4.22 8.33 1.95
N HIS A 18 -4.75 7.33 1.23
CA HIS A 18 -4.30 5.94 1.33
C HIS A 18 -2.83 5.77 0.95
N PHE A 19 -2.35 6.40 -0.14
CA PHE A 19 -0.92 6.38 -0.47
C PHE A 19 -0.05 6.99 0.61
N LYS A 20 -0.49 8.14 1.15
CA LYS A 20 0.19 8.76 2.29
C LYS A 20 0.13 7.91 3.55
N LEU A 21 -0.82 6.98 3.65
CA LEU A 21 -0.95 5.92 4.67
C LEU A 21 -0.26 4.60 4.27
N LEU A 22 0.32 4.47 3.07
CA LEU A 22 1.16 3.31 2.75
C LEU A 22 2.65 3.65 2.83
N TRP A 23 2.99 4.94 2.64
CA TRP A 23 4.38 5.42 2.53
C TRP A 23 5.06 6.01 3.79
N GLY A 24 4.60 5.72 4.99
CA GLY A 24 4.93 6.46 6.23
C GLY A 24 4.59 7.97 6.31
N MET A 25 3.93 8.60 5.34
CA MET A 25 3.84 10.07 5.22
C MET A 25 2.73 10.71 6.07
N LEU A 26 2.83 10.57 7.40
CA LEU A 26 1.87 11.14 8.36
C LEU A 26 2.03 12.64 8.62
N THR A 27 3.21 13.20 8.38
CA THR A 27 3.49 14.61 8.62
C THR A 27 3.50 15.39 7.30
N PRO A 28 3.13 16.70 7.31
CA PRO A 28 3.09 17.51 6.09
C PRO A 28 4.44 17.65 5.38
N SER A 29 5.55 17.51 6.09
CA SER A 29 6.93 17.62 5.58
C SER A 29 7.59 16.27 5.32
N ALA A 30 6.89 15.15 5.50
CA ALA A 30 7.43 13.84 5.20
C ALA A 30 7.75 13.75 3.69
N LEU A 31 8.95 13.28 3.38
CA LEU A 31 9.37 13.01 2.01
C LEU A 31 9.21 11.53 1.71
N PRO A 32 8.88 11.15 0.46
CA PRO A 32 8.93 9.76 0.03
C PRO A 32 10.33 9.19 0.24
N THR A 33 10.41 8.04 0.89
CA THR A 33 11.64 7.24 0.96
C THR A 33 11.77 6.36 -0.27
N ALA A 34 13.01 6.15 -0.71
CA ALA A 34 13.33 5.18 -1.76
C ALA A 34 13.20 3.73 -1.22
N PRO A 35 12.93 2.75 -2.10
CA PRO A 35 12.90 1.35 -1.71
C PRO A 35 14.27 0.85 -1.27
N ASP A 36 14.25 -0.13 -0.36
CA ASP A 36 15.47 -0.83 0.05
C ASP A 36 16.00 -1.74 -1.08
N LYS A 37 17.29 -1.63 -1.39
CA LYS A 37 17.93 -2.36 -2.49
C LYS A 37 17.93 -3.88 -2.30
N GLN A 38 18.04 -4.35 -1.06
CA GLN A 38 17.98 -5.78 -0.76
C GLN A 38 16.55 -6.29 -0.97
N LEU A 39 15.54 -5.53 -0.55
CA LEU A 39 14.14 -5.85 -0.80
C LEU A 39 13.83 -5.95 -2.30
N LEU A 40 14.35 -5.02 -3.12
CA LEU A 40 14.23 -5.09 -4.58
C LEU A 40 14.84 -6.39 -5.13
N LYS A 41 16.06 -6.73 -4.69
CA LYS A 41 16.74 -7.96 -5.11
C LYS A 41 15.93 -9.21 -4.76
N GLU A 42 15.41 -9.29 -3.54
CA GLU A 42 14.59 -10.43 -3.10
C GLU A 42 13.29 -10.53 -3.91
N LEU A 43 12.65 -9.40 -4.21
CA LEU A 43 11.43 -9.37 -5.01
C LEU A 43 11.68 -9.86 -6.44
N TYR A 44 12.74 -9.39 -7.09
CA TYR A 44 13.11 -9.81 -8.44
C TYR A 44 13.60 -11.26 -8.53
N GLN A 45 14.01 -11.86 -7.40
CA GLN A 45 14.30 -13.31 -7.34
C GLN A 45 13.02 -14.16 -7.22
N ARG A 46 11.93 -13.59 -6.71
CA ARG A 46 10.69 -14.32 -6.42
C ARG A 46 9.65 -14.20 -7.53
N PHE A 47 9.59 -13.04 -8.17
CA PHE A 47 8.60 -12.75 -9.20
C PHE A 47 9.29 -12.40 -10.51
N SER A 48 8.74 -12.88 -11.61
CA SER A 48 9.17 -12.55 -12.97
C SER A 48 8.17 -11.65 -13.70
N SER A 49 6.95 -11.50 -13.18
CA SER A 49 5.92 -10.66 -13.80
C SER A 49 4.88 -10.11 -12.82
N ALA A 50 4.25 -8.99 -13.19
CA ALA A 50 3.14 -8.42 -12.43
C ALA A 50 1.93 -9.37 -12.31
N LYS A 51 1.76 -10.29 -13.27
CA LYS A 51 0.69 -11.30 -13.26
C LYS A 51 0.90 -12.35 -12.16
N GLU A 52 2.14 -12.77 -11.95
CA GLU A 52 2.49 -13.68 -10.84
C GLU A 52 2.25 -13.00 -9.49
N VAL A 53 2.67 -11.74 -9.37
CA VAL A 53 2.42 -10.90 -8.19
C VAL A 53 0.92 -10.82 -7.89
N GLN A 54 0.11 -10.51 -8.90
CA GLN A 54 -1.35 -10.41 -8.73
C GLN A 54 -1.95 -11.75 -8.28
N THR A 55 -1.50 -12.86 -8.86
CA THR A 55 -1.97 -14.21 -8.51
C THR A 55 -1.65 -14.54 -7.06
N VAL A 56 -0.43 -14.23 -6.60
CA VAL A 56 -0.02 -14.44 -5.20
C VAL A 56 -0.80 -13.55 -4.25
N ALA A 57 -1.01 -12.28 -4.60
CA ALA A 57 -1.74 -11.34 -3.76
C ALA A 57 -3.22 -11.76 -3.56
N GLN A 58 -3.87 -12.21 -4.64
CA GLN A 58 -5.28 -12.62 -4.65
C GLN A 58 -5.52 -14.00 -4.03
N ASN A 59 -4.53 -14.90 -4.04
CA ASN A 59 -4.68 -16.22 -3.44
C ASN A 59 -4.60 -16.13 -1.90
N SER A 60 -5.68 -16.55 -1.23
CA SER A 60 -5.78 -16.58 0.24
C SER A 60 -4.82 -17.59 0.88
N GLN A 61 -4.42 -18.63 0.15
CA GLN A 61 -3.52 -19.70 0.58
C GLN A 61 -2.05 -19.42 0.28
N SER A 62 -1.72 -18.28 -0.33
CA SER A 62 -0.33 -17.91 -0.61
C SER A 62 0.52 -17.89 0.66
N VAL A 63 1.72 -18.46 0.54
CA VAL A 63 2.72 -18.44 1.61
C VAL A 63 3.12 -16.99 1.89
N LYS A 64 3.19 -16.64 3.17
CA LYS A 64 3.73 -15.35 3.62
C LYS A 64 5.24 -15.36 3.46
N LEU A 65 5.76 -14.50 2.60
CA LEU A 65 7.18 -14.43 2.25
C LEU A 65 8.02 -13.77 3.33
N ILE A 66 7.43 -12.87 4.10
CA ILE A 66 8.05 -12.23 5.27
C ILE A 66 7.16 -12.38 6.49
N ARG A 67 7.75 -12.26 7.68
CA ARG A 67 7.00 -12.28 8.95
C ARG A 67 6.36 -10.91 9.17
N LYS A 68 5.21 -10.85 9.83
CA LYS A 68 4.54 -9.61 10.27
C LYS A 68 5.48 -8.59 10.89
N ALA A 69 6.37 -9.04 11.78
CA ALA A 69 7.33 -8.18 12.48
C ALA A 69 8.38 -7.51 11.55
N GLN A 70 8.51 -7.96 10.30
CA GLN A 70 9.38 -7.36 9.29
C GLN A 70 8.66 -6.29 8.47
N VAL A 71 7.32 -6.26 8.50
CA VAL A 71 6.54 -5.18 7.87
C VAL A 71 6.68 -3.95 8.74
N GLN A 72 7.42 -2.96 8.26
CA GLN A 72 7.60 -1.66 8.90
C GLN A 72 6.51 -0.72 8.40
N THR A 73 5.31 -0.82 8.96
CA THR A 73 4.29 0.20 8.78
C THR A 73 4.49 1.29 9.81
N LEU A 74 4.96 2.45 9.36
CA LEU A 74 5.26 3.61 10.22
C LEU A 74 4.02 4.20 10.95
N TRP A 75 2.82 3.66 10.74
CA TRP A 75 1.57 4.00 11.45
C TRP A 75 1.23 3.05 12.59
N ASP A 76 2.04 2.03 12.89
CA ASP A 76 1.73 1.13 14.01
C ASP A 76 1.67 1.88 15.35
N ALA A 77 2.27 3.08 15.43
CA ALA A 77 2.15 4.01 16.55
C ALA A 77 0.85 4.86 16.55
N HIS A 78 0.02 4.77 15.51
CA HIS A 78 -1.08 5.69 15.19
C HIS A 78 -2.47 5.02 15.15
N PHE A 79 -2.66 3.92 15.90
CA PHE A 79 -3.96 3.27 16.10
C PHE A 79 -5.03 4.28 16.57
N GLY A 80 -6.23 4.24 15.95
CA GLY A 80 -7.34 5.15 16.23
C GLY A 80 -7.59 6.20 15.13
N LYS A 81 -8.18 7.34 15.50
CA LYS A 81 -8.43 8.45 14.56
C LYS A 81 -7.14 9.23 14.31
N SER A 82 -6.53 9.01 13.15
CA SER A 82 -5.32 9.71 12.74
C SER A 82 -5.63 10.77 11.71
N LYS A 83 -5.13 11.98 11.94
CA LYS A 83 -5.24 13.09 11.00
C LYS A 83 -4.06 13.04 10.03
N ILE A 84 -4.34 12.80 8.75
CA ILE A 84 -3.35 12.85 7.67
C ILE A 84 -3.65 14.07 6.81
N GLY A 85 -2.86 15.12 7.01
CA GLY A 85 -3.11 16.43 6.38
C GLY A 85 -4.45 17.02 6.84
N LYS A 86 -5.42 17.11 5.93
CA LYS A 86 -6.78 17.61 6.21
C LYS A 86 -7.80 16.51 6.52
N ASN A 87 -7.45 15.24 6.26
CA ASN A 87 -8.38 14.12 6.32
C ASN A 87 -8.21 13.32 7.62
N ILE A 88 -9.30 12.75 8.12
CA ILE A 88 -9.30 11.90 9.32
C ILE A 88 -9.53 10.47 8.86
N ILE A 89 -8.57 9.58 9.15
CA ILE A 89 -8.74 8.14 8.93
C ILE A 89 -9.03 7.51 10.28
N ASN A 90 -10.13 6.77 10.38
CA ASN A 90 -10.34 5.87 11.49
C ASN A 90 -9.57 4.58 11.21
N MET A 91 -8.39 4.41 11.79
CA MET A 91 -7.60 3.18 11.64
C MET A 91 -8.09 2.12 12.60
N GLN A 92 -8.91 1.19 12.11
CA GLN A 92 -9.31 -0.02 12.82
C GLN A 92 -8.23 -1.11 12.67
N ASP A 93 -8.08 -1.97 13.67
CA ASP A 93 -7.13 -3.09 13.70
C ASP A 93 -7.22 -4.01 12.47
N PHE A 94 -8.41 -4.10 11.87
CA PHE A 94 -8.66 -4.84 10.64
C PHE A 94 -7.84 -4.29 9.44
N TYR A 95 -7.67 -2.96 9.34
CA TYR A 95 -6.96 -2.35 8.21
C TYR A 95 -5.47 -2.64 8.28
N THR A 96 -4.87 -2.45 9.46
CA THR A 96 -3.46 -2.80 9.70
C THR A 96 -3.23 -4.27 9.41
N THR A 97 -4.12 -5.15 9.88
CA THR A 97 -4.02 -6.59 9.63
C THR A 97 -4.11 -6.94 8.14
N TYR A 98 -5.01 -6.29 7.39
CA TYR A 98 -5.16 -6.55 5.96
C TYR A 98 -3.95 -6.04 5.16
N ILE A 99 -3.50 -4.81 5.43
CA ILE A 99 -2.30 -4.23 4.79
C ILE A 99 -1.08 -5.11 5.07
N HIS A 100 -0.88 -5.52 6.32
CA HIS A 100 0.21 -6.43 6.70
C HIS A 100 0.13 -7.74 5.96
N SER A 101 -1.05 -8.36 5.88
CA SER A 101 -1.24 -9.63 5.17
C SER A 101 -0.84 -9.53 3.69
N ILE A 102 -1.20 -8.44 3.01
CA ILE A 102 -0.78 -8.21 1.62
C ILE A 102 0.73 -7.99 1.51
N CYS A 103 1.31 -7.18 2.39
CA CYS A 103 2.76 -6.93 2.44
C CYS A 103 3.55 -8.21 2.72
N GLU A 104 3.07 -9.04 3.65
CA GLU A 104 3.64 -10.35 3.99
C GLU A 104 3.65 -11.30 2.79
N LYS A 105 2.54 -11.38 2.04
CA LYS A 105 2.44 -12.22 0.83
C LYS A 105 3.35 -11.75 -0.29
N LEU A 106 3.59 -10.44 -0.40
CA LEU A 106 4.39 -9.84 -1.46
C LEU A 106 5.87 -9.67 -1.08
N GLY A 107 6.22 -9.90 0.20
CA GLY A 107 7.57 -9.69 0.69
C GLY A 107 7.95 -8.21 0.80
N ILE A 108 6.96 -7.31 0.89
CA ILE A 108 7.17 -5.88 1.01
C ILE A 108 7.30 -5.52 2.49
N CYS A 109 8.50 -5.16 2.94
CA CYS A 109 8.71 -4.68 4.30
C CYS A 109 8.27 -3.21 4.46
N ILE A 110 8.54 -2.37 3.46
CA ILE A 110 8.12 -0.96 3.40
C ILE A 110 7.48 -0.74 2.03
N TRP A 111 6.28 -0.17 2.01
CA TRP A 111 5.65 0.24 0.75
C TRP A 111 6.27 1.58 0.32
N ALA A 112 7.13 1.53 -0.70
CA ALA A 112 7.87 2.69 -1.19
C ALA A 112 8.14 2.55 -2.69
N PRO A 113 7.20 2.93 -3.56
CA PRO A 113 7.40 2.89 -5.01
C PRO A 113 8.71 3.56 -5.44
N ASP A 114 9.37 2.96 -6.42
CA ASP A 114 10.61 3.49 -6.98
C ASP A 114 10.30 4.62 -7.97
N LEU A 115 10.63 5.85 -7.56
CA LEU A 115 10.44 7.06 -8.36
C LEU A 115 11.50 7.24 -9.45
N GLN A 116 12.56 6.43 -9.46
CA GLN A 116 13.62 6.47 -10.47
C GLN A 116 13.39 5.46 -11.61
N GLU A 117 12.54 4.47 -11.38
CA GLU A 117 12.20 3.43 -12.34
C GLU A 117 10.93 3.76 -13.12
N ALA A 118 10.71 3.03 -14.21
CA ALA A 118 9.49 3.15 -14.99
C ALA A 118 8.25 2.81 -14.14
N PRO A 119 7.09 3.47 -14.35
CA PRO A 119 5.86 3.17 -13.60
C PRO A 119 5.38 1.73 -13.74
N ASP A 120 5.70 1.07 -14.84
CA ASP A 120 5.37 -0.32 -15.17
C ASP A 120 6.51 -1.31 -14.83
N SER A 121 7.56 -0.86 -14.14
CA SER A 121 8.57 -1.77 -13.58
C SER A 121 7.91 -2.77 -12.65
N LEU A 122 8.48 -3.99 -12.56
CA LEU A 122 7.88 -5.07 -11.77
C LEU A 122 7.66 -4.67 -10.30
N TYR A 123 8.58 -3.90 -9.71
CA TYR A 123 8.43 -3.44 -8.34
C TYR A 123 7.32 -2.40 -8.19
N ASN A 124 7.24 -1.43 -9.12
CA ASN A 124 6.19 -0.41 -9.11
C ASN A 124 4.80 -1.02 -9.34
N GLU A 125 4.71 -2.03 -10.23
CA GLU A 125 3.49 -2.83 -10.40
C GLU A 125 3.12 -3.59 -9.12
N THR A 126 4.10 -4.15 -8.41
CA THR A 126 3.86 -4.80 -7.11
C THR A 126 3.29 -3.81 -6.09
N CYS A 127 3.88 -2.60 -6.01
CA CYS A 127 3.36 -1.54 -5.16
C CYS A 127 1.94 -1.11 -5.57
N ARG A 128 1.66 -1.00 -6.87
CA ARG A 128 0.35 -0.66 -7.42
C ARG A 128 -0.71 -1.70 -7.04
N ILE A 129 -0.40 -2.98 -7.19
CA ILE A 129 -1.29 -4.09 -6.82
C ILE A 129 -1.59 -4.04 -5.32
N ALA A 130 -0.56 -3.89 -4.49
CA ALA A 130 -0.74 -3.79 -3.03
C ALA A 130 -1.62 -2.59 -2.63
N ALA A 131 -1.40 -1.43 -3.24
CA ALA A 131 -2.17 -0.22 -2.97
C ALA A 131 -3.64 -0.35 -3.39
N LEU A 132 -3.90 -0.91 -4.57
CA LEU A 132 -5.26 -1.11 -5.06
C LEU A 132 -6.04 -2.10 -4.21
N MET A 133 -5.45 -3.25 -3.88
CA MET A 133 -6.13 -4.28 -3.08
C MET A 133 -6.47 -3.78 -1.68
N THR A 134 -5.51 -3.12 -1.03
CA THR A 134 -5.72 -2.55 0.31
C THR A 134 -6.73 -1.41 0.28
N PHE A 135 -6.67 -0.53 -0.72
CA PHE A 135 -7.64 0.55 -0.86
C PHE A 135 -9.06 0.02 -1.07
N GLN A 136 -9.26 -0.91 -2.01
CA GLN A 136 -10.58 -1.47 -2.31
C GLN A 136 -11.18 -2.14 -1.08
N GLN A 137 -10.41 -2.94 -0.35
CA GLN A 137 -10.88 -3.61 0.86
C GLN A 137 -11.31 -2.61 1.94
N ILE A 138 -10.54 -1.54 2.14
CA ILE A 138 -10.82 -0.52 3.16
C ILE A 138 -12.00 0.36 2.71
N ALA A 139 -12.06 0.74 1.44
CA ALA A 139 -13.13 1.56 0.88
C ALA A 139 -14.49 0.85 0.96
N CYS A 140 -14.55 -0.46 0.72
CA CYS A 140 -15.76 -1.27 0.91
C CYS A 140 -16.25 -1.28 2.37
N SER A 141 -15.41 -0.95 3.35
CA SER A 141 -15.78 -0.89 4.77
C SER A 141 -16.19 0.50 5.26
N GLY A 142 -16.22 1.51 4.38
CA GLY A 142 -16.69 2.87 4.70
C GLY A 142 -15.71 3.73 5.50
N SER A 143 -14.42 3.39 5.52
CA SER A 143 -13.40 4.04 6.38
C SER A 143 -12.85 5.36 5.86
N TYR A 144 -13.04 5.64 4.58
CA TYR A 144 -12.76 6.94 4.01
C TYR A 144 -14.04 7.76 4.16
N GLN A 145 -13.99 8.83 4.95
CA GLN A 145 -15.04 9.83 5.17
C GLN A 145 -14.48 11.24 4.93
#